data_AF-A0A957V9Q9-F1
#
_entry.id   AF-A0A957V9Q9-F1
#
_cell.length_a   1.000
_cell.length_b   1.000
_cell.length_c   1.000
_cell.angle_alpha   90.00
_cell.angle_beta   90.00
_cell.angle_gamma   90.00
#
_symmetry.space_group_name_H-M   'P 1'
#
loop_
_entity.id
_entity.type
_entity.pdbx_description
1 polymer ?
#
loop_
_entity_poly.entity_id
_entity_poly.type
_entity_poly.pdbx_seq_one_letter_code
_entity_poly.pdbx_strand_id
1 'polypeptide(L)'
;MDTRSSLQGLLRQAIRLSALPLDAMEPHPRIGVAMLSAAGLGLLWGIIARLWMRLISTAPEFTLAGTAGILTIATLFGAWTGLAFAARRRGWRGWKHYVPRTLVVLSFIPFGIAGGLPLMLTVLVATLGITQRALTGLWVIAGLLLLVAVATDIVLPTPVTIGVPVVALAWTAWEWLVHRRHGAPWSRTAAIWLDRIGRAMLLLLAAYGLWTVAAEIMAGKPGLLGVLAVCFYLLLLYPLYLALRVGLAPRAPAPLRAAPPSAMAVVTR
;
A
#
# COMPACT_ATOMS: atom_id res chain seq x y z
N MET A 1 -8.09 -33.67 17.84
CA MET A 1 -7.01 -32.66 17.74
C MET A 1 -7.49 -31.56 16.81
N ASP A 2 -7.85 -30.39 17.36
CA ASP A 2 -8.37 -29.25 16.61
C ASP A 2 -7.25 -28.44 15.96
N THR A 3 -6.90 -28.78 14.73
CA THR A 3 -5.92 -28.05 13.92
C THR A 3 -6.41 -26.66 13.48
N ARG A 4 -7.73 -26.40 13.55
CA ARG A 4 -8.31 -25.11 13.17
C ARG A 4 -8.12 -24.01 14.21
N SER A 5 -8.07 -24.35 15.50
CA SER A 5 -7.94 -23.36 16.59
C SER A 5 -6.50 -22.84 16.74
N SER A 6 -5.50 -23.70 16.51
CA SER A 6 -4.09 -23.31 16.57
C SER A 6 -3.71 -22.34 15.43
N LEU A 7 -4.22 -22.58 14.22
CA LEU A 7 -3.95 -21.75 13.05
C LEU A 7 -4.60 -20.36 13.16
N GLN A 8 -5.83 -20.29 13.70
CA GLN A 8 -6.46 -19.00 14.02
C GLN A 8 -5.72 -18.24 15.14
N GLY A 9 -5.22 -18.96 16.15
CA GLY A 9 -4.39 -18.38 17.21
C GLY A 9 -3.11 -17.75 16.65
N LEU A 10 -2.36 -18.50 15.83
CA LEU A 10 -1.15 -18.03 15.17
C LEU A 10 -1.40 -16.85 14.22
N LEU A 11 -2.47 -16.89 13.42
CA LEU A 11 -2.85 -15.78 12.55
C LEU A 11 -3.19 -14.53 13.36
N ARG A 12 -3.98 -14.65 14.43
CA ARG A 12 -4.27 -13.53 15.33
C ARG A 12 -3.03 -13.00 16.01
N GLN A 13 -2.09 -13.87 16.37
CA GLN A 13 -0.84 -13.48 17.03
C GLN A 13 0.12 -12.81 16.04
N ALA A 14 0.21 -13.27 14.80
CA ALA A 14 0.95 -12.61 13.72
C ALA A 14 0.36 -11.24 13.38
N ILE A 15 -0.98 -11.14 13.30
CA ILE A 15 -1.67 -9.85 13.11
C ILE A 15 -1.46 -8.93 14.32
N ARG A 16 -1.50 -9.46 15.55
CA ARG A 16 -1.20 -8.70 16.78
C ARG A 16 0.26 -8.27 16.86
N LEU A 17 1.22 -9.07 16.39
CA LEU A 17 2.63 -8.69 16.27
C LEU A 17 2.80 -7.52 15.30
N SER A 18 2.02 -7.48 14.22
CA SER A 18 1.99 -6.31 13.32
C SER A 18 1.31 -5.07 13.93
N ALA A 19 0.55 -5.25 15.02
CA ALA A 19 -0.08 -4.20 15.81
C ALA A 19 0.66 -3.95 17.14
N LEU A 20 1.78 -4.63 17.38
CA LEU A 20 2.60 -4.40 18.56
C LEU A 20 3.04 -2.94 18.49
N PRO A 21 2.85 -2.15 19.56
CA PRO A 21 3.09 -0.72 19.55
C PRO A 21 4.60 -0.47 19.48
N LEU A 22 5.15 -0.63 18.28
CA LEU A 22 6.37 0.03 17.80
C LEU A 22 6.24 1.55 18.00
N ASP A 23 5.04 2.05 18.33
CA ASP A 23 4.76 3.40 18.76
C ASP A 23 5.21 3.76 20.19
N ALA A 24 5.44 2.80 21.07
CA ALA A 24 5.70 3.09 22.50
C ALA A 24 7.18 3.23 22.89
N MET A 25 8.13 2.74 22.07
CA MET A 25 9.50 2.50 22.55
C MET A 25 10.49 3.66 22.35
N GLU A 26 10.22 4.69 21.54
CA GLU A 26 11.09 5.87 21.47
C GLU A 26 10.32 7.18 21.22
N PRO A 27 10.62 8.27 21.95
CA PRO A 27 9.82 9.49 21.91
C PRO A 27 9.70 10.10 20.51
N HIS A 28 10.77 10.18 19.71
CA HIS A 28 10.69 10.69 18.33
C HIS A 28 11.92 10.19 17.57
N PRO A 29 11.81 9.19 16.68
CA PRO A 29 12.97 8.75 15.90
C PRO A 29 13.53 9.95 15.11
N ARG A 30 14.86 10.09 15.13
CA ARG A 30 15.55 11.07 14.28
C ARG A 30 15.21 10.73 12.82
N ILE A 31 14.72 11.70 12.04
CA ILE A 31 14.30 11.46 10.62
C ILE A 31 15.41 10.73 9.86
N GLY A 32 16.67 11.15 10.04
CA GLY A 32 17.81 10.51 9.39
C GLY A 32 17.96 9.03 9.72
N VAL A 33 17.75 8.63 10.97
CA VAL A 33 17.87 7.21 11.40
C VAL A 33 16.75 6.38 10.77
N ALA A 34 15.50 6.87 10.81
CA ALA A 34 14.37 6.18 10.19
C ALA A 34 14.51 6.07 8.66
N MET A 35 15.03 7.12 8.03
CA MET A 35 15.25 7.15 6.58
C MET A 35 16.39 6.20 6.18
N LEU A 36 17.51 6.21 6.91
CA LEU A 36 18.66 5.35 6.65
C LEU A 36 18.37 3.88 6.91
N SER A 37 17.66 3.55 8.01
CA SER A 37 17.28 2.16 8.30
C SER A 37 16.32 1.61 7.26
N ALA A 38 15.33 2.40 6.84
CA ALA A 38 14.41 2.02 5.78
C ALA A 38 15.09 1.93 4.41
N ALA A 39 16.06 2.81 4.12
CA ALA A 39 16.90 2.72 2.92
C ALA A 39 17.72 1.42 2.90
N GLY A 40 18.34 1.05 4.03
CA GLY A 40 19.07 -0.21 4.16
C GLY A 40 18.19 -1.44 3.97
N LEU A 41 16.97 -1.43 4.52
CA LEU A 41 15.97 -2.48 4.27
C LEU A 41 15.56 -2.54 2.79
N GLY A 42 15.38 -1.38 2.15
CA GLY A 42 15.10 -1.28 0.71
C GLY A 42 16.23 -1.85 -0.13
N LEU A 43 17.48 -1.55 0.20
CA LEU A 43 18.66 -2.10 -0.47
C LEU A 43 18.72 -3.64 -0.32
N LEU A 44 18.57 -4.14 0.91
CA LEU A 44 18.55 -5.57 1.19
C LEU A 44 17.45 -6.28 0.39
N TRP A 45 16.25 -5.70 0.36
CA TRP A 45 15.15 -6.21 -0.45
C TRP A 45 15.49 -6.20 -1.95
N GLY A 46 16.12 -5.14 -2.46
CA GLY A 46 16.55 -5.06 -3.85
C GLY A 46 17.56 -6.15 -4.23
N ILE A 47 18.48 -6.49 -3.33
CA ILE A 47 19.41 -7.62 -3.50
C ILE A 47 18.64 -8.94 -3.59
N ILE A 48 17.72 -9.19 -2.66
CA ILE A 48 16.90 -10.41 -2.65
C ILE A 48 16.06 -10.51 -3.92
N ALA A 49 15.43 -9.41 -4.34
CA ALA A 49 14.66 -9.35 -5.58
C ALA A 49 15.53 -9.67 -6.81
N ARG A 50 16.76 -9.16 -6.85
CA ARG A 50 17.70 -9.46 -7.92
C ARG A 50 18.10 -10.93 -7.95
N LEU A 51 18.41 -11.51 -6.79
CA LEU A 51 18.71 -12.93 -6.67
C LEU A 51 17.52 -13.80 -7.11
N TRP A 52 16.31 -13.39 -6.75
CA TRP A 52 15.09 -14.06 -7.19
C TRP A 52 14.90 -14.03 -8.70
N MET A 53 15.03 -12.85 -9.33
CA MET A 53 14.95 -12.73 -10.79
C MET A 53 15.96 -13.66 -11.47
N ARG A 54 17.16 -13.80 -10.90
CA ARG A 54 18.18 -14.72 -11.40
C ARG A 54 17.84 -16.19 -11.20
N LEU A 55 17.16 -16.53 -10.11
CA LEU A 55 16.71 -17.90 -9.84
C LEU A 55 15.58 -18.33 -10.79
N ILE A 56 14.75 -17.40 -11.25
CA ILE A 56 13.59 -17.73 -12.08
C ILE A 56 13.83 -17.61 -13.59
N SER A 57 14.79 -16.79 -14.00
CA SER A 57 15.07 -16.58 -15.43
C SER A 57 15.85 -17.75 -16.02
N THR A 58 15.37 -18.27 -17.15
CA THR A 58 16.05 -19.31 -17.94
C THR A 58 17.12 -18.74 -18.87
N ALA A 59 17.12 -17.43 -19.12
CA ALA A 59 18.11 -16.73 -19.95
C ALA A 59 18.45 -15.35 -19.33
N PRO A 60 19.30 -15.31 -18.30
CA PRO A 60 19.56 -14.08 -17.56
C PRO A 60 20.55 -13.14 -18.26
N GLU A 61 20.07 -12.30 -19.18
CA GLU A 61 20.83 -11.14 -19.65
C GLU A 61 20.79 -10.02 -18.59
N PHE A 62 21.63 -10.16 -17.57
CA PHE A 62 21.72 -9.19 -16.48
C PHE A 62 22.87 -8.22 -16.70
N THR A 63 22.53 -6.99 -17.08
CA THR A 63 23.51 -5.90 -17.13
C THR A 63 23.81 -5.36 -15.73
N LEU A 64 25.05 -4.89 -15.52
CA LEU A 64 25.44 -4.18 -14.30
C LEU A 64 24.59 -2.91 -14.09
N ALA A 65 24.29 -2.19 -15.17
CA ALA A 65 23.44 -1.00 -15.14
C ALA A 65 22.02 -1.32 -14.65
N GLY A 66 21.40 -2.41 -15.12
CA GLY A 66 20.08 -2.85 -14.65
C GLY A 66 20.09 -3.24 -13.18
N THR A 67 21.15 -3.92 -12.71
CA THR A 67 21.32 -4.23 -11.29
C THR A 67 21.41 -2.96 -10.45
N ALA A 68 22.28 -2.01 -10.86
CA ALA A 68 22.43 -0.73 -10.16
C ALA A 68 21.10 0.03 -10.10
N GLY A 69 20.36 0.09 -11.21
CA GLY A 69 19.02 0.71 -11.26
C GLY A 69 18.05 0.13 -10.23
N ILE A 70 17.91 -1.20 -10.17
CA ILE A 70 17.02 -1.87 -9.20
C ILE A 70 17.42 -1.53 -7.76
N LEU A 71 18.72 -1.61 -7.45
CA LEU A 71 19.21 -1.33 -6.10
C LEU A 71 18.99 0.14 -5.71
N THR A 72 19.25 1.09 -6.62
CA THR A 72 18.99 2.51 -6.40
C THR A 72 17.51 2.78 -6.16
N ILE A 73 16.63 2.25 -7.02
CA ILE A 73 15.17 2.42 -6.88
C ILE A 73 14.70 1.85 -5.54
N ALA A 74 15.12 0.65 -5.17
CA ALA A 74 14.71 0.02 -3.91
C ALA A 74 15.23 0.74 -2.67
N THR A 75 16.45 1.25 -2.72
CA THR A 75 17.01 2.08 -1.65
C THR A 75 16.24 3.39 -1.49
N LEU A 76 15.93 4.07 -2.60
CA LEU A 76 15.15 5.31 -2.59
C LEU A 76 13.73 5.07 -2.08
N PHE A 77 13.06 4.03 -2.55
CA PHE A 77 11.74 3.64 -2.07
C PHE A 77 11.73 3.38 -0.56
N GLY A 78 12.73 2.64 -0.06
CA GLY A 78 12.95 2.45 1.37
C GLY A 78 13.13 3.76 2.11
N ALA A 79 14.01 4.65 1.63
CA ALA A 79 14.25 5.96 2.21
C ALA A 79 12.97 6.80 2.31
N TRP A 80 12.20 6.91 1.21
CA TRP A 80 10.95 7.68 1.21
C TRP A 80 9.90 7.08 2.14
N THR A 81 9.88 5.75 2.29
CA THR A 81 9.00 5.08 3.26
C THR A 81 9.40 5.44 4.69
N GLY A 82 10.70 5.43 5.01
CA GLY A 82 11.22 5.88 6.30
C GLY A 82 10.91 7.35 6.60
N LEU A 83 11.00 8.21 5.59
CA LEU A 83 10.62 9.62 5.70
C LEU A 83 9.12 9.79 5.95
N ALA A 84 8.26 9.07 5.21
CA ALA A 84 6.81 9.10 5.40
C ALA A 84 6.42 8.62 6.81
N PHE A 85 7.07 7.57 7.30
CA PHE A 85 6.92 7.10 8.67
C PHE A 85 7.33 8.17 9.70
N ALA A 86 8.52 8.76 9.55
CA ALA A 86 9.01 9.78 10.47
C ALA A 86 8.15 11.06 10.46
N ALA A 87 7.69 11.49 9.28
CA ALA A 87 6.77 12.63 9.12
C ALA A 87 5.44 12.38 9.85
N ARG A 88 4.91 11.15 9.76
CA ARG A 88 3.71 10.74 10.49
C ARG A 88 3.93 10.78 12.00
N ARG A 89 5.05 10.26 12.50
CA ARG A 89 5.39 10.26 13.94
C ARG A 89 5.59 11.66 14.51
N ARG A 90 6.23 12.55 13.75
CA ARG A 90 6.42 13.97 14.13
C ARG A 90 5.17 14.82 13.97
N GLY A 91 4.07 14.24 13.48
CA GLY A 91 2.79 14.92 13.37
C GLY A 91 2.79 16.08 12.39
N TRP A 92 3.58 16.00 11.30
CA TRP A 92 3.60 17.00 10.24
C TRP A 92 2.17 17.33 9.76
N ARG A 93 1.91 18.62 9.51
CA ARG A 93 0.58 19.13 9.11
C ARG A 93 0.63 19.74 7.71
N GLY A 94 -0.53 19.75 7.05
CA GLY A 94 -0.69 20.33 5.71
C GLY A 94 0.08 19.58 4.63
N TRP A 95 0.56 20.32 3.64
CA TRP A 95 1.27 19.80 2.46
C TRP A 95 2.51 18.96 2.78
N LYS A 96 3.21 19.29 3.87
CA LYS A 96 4.42 18.57 4.30
C LYS A 96 4.16 17.08 4.55
N HIS A 97 2.94 16.72 4.94
CA HIS A 97 2.55 15.32 5.15
C HIS A 97 2.27 14.55 3.84
N TYR A 98 1.85 15.25 2.79
CA TYR A 98 1.53 14.65 1.50
C TYR A 98 2.79 14.38 0.68
N VAL A 99 3.79 15.26 0.75
CA VAL A 99 5.03 15.14 -0.04
C VAL A 99 5.71 13.77 0.15
N PRO A 100 6.01 13.29 1.36
CA PRO A 100 6.65 11.97 1.53
C PRO A 100 5.81 10.82 1.01
N ARG A 101 4.48 10.90 1.11
CA ARG A 101 3.57 9.86 0.62
C ARG A 101 3.56 9.80 -0.89
N THR A 102 3.49 10.96 -1.54
CA THR A 102 3.58 11.05 -2.99
C THR A 102 4.93 10.53 -3.46
N LEU A 103 6.03 10.84 -2.78
CA LEU A 103 7.35 10.31 -3.11
C LEU A 103 7.43 8.78 -2.98
N VAL A 104 6.79 8.18 -1.96
CA VAL A 104 6.66 6.71 -1.85
C VAL A 104 5.92 6.12 -3.05
N VAL A 105 4.80 6.72 -3.46
CA VAL A 105 4.03 6.24 -4.61
C VAL A 105 4.83 6.41 -5.92
N LEU A 106 5.50 7.55 -6.10
CA LEU A 106 6.30 7.81 -7.30
C LEU A 106 7.51 6.89 -7.40
N SER A 107 8.23 6.68 -6.30
CA SER A 107 9.35 5.72 -6.25
C SER A 107 8.91 4.26 -6.37
N PHE A 108 7.61 3.98 -6.20
CA PHE A 108 7.05 2.66 -6.45
C PHE A 108 6.82 2.36 -7.94
N ILE A 109 6.58 3.39 -8.77
CA ILE A 109 6.25 3.22 -10.19
C ILE A 109 7.32 2.44 -10.98
N PRO A 110 8.64 2.71 -10.82
CA PRO A 110 9.66 1.97 -11.56
C PRO A 110 9.65 0.45 -11.29
N PHE A 111 9.13 -0.01 -10.15
CA PHE A 111 8.97 -1.44 -9.90
C PHE A 111 7.96 -2.11 -10.83
N GLY A 112 6.92 -1.40 -11.26
CA GLY A 112 5.96 -1.94 -12.23
C GLY A 112 6.53 -2.06 -13.63
N ILE A 113 7.39 -1.12 -14.01
CA ILE A 113 8.05 -1.13 -15.32
C ILE A 113 9.04 -2.30 -15.40
N ALA A 114 9.84 -2.51 -14.35
CA ALA A 114 10.90 -3.53 -14.35
C ALA A 114 10.43 -4.93 -13.90
N GLY A 115 9.50 -5.00 -12.94
CA GLY A 115 9.02 -6.26 -12.33
C GLY A 115 7.69 -6.77 -12.88
N GLY A 116 7.08 -6.04 -13.82
CA GLY A 116 5.79 -6.37 -14.43
C GLY A 116 4.63 -5.54 -13.86
N LEU A 117 3.81 -5.01 -14.77
CA LEU A 117 2.59 -4.27 -14.47
C LEU A 117 1.64 -4.98 -13.48
N PRO A 118 1.41 -6.30 -13.58
CA PRO A 118 0.56 -7.02 -12.63
C PRO A 118 1.07 -6.96 -11.18
N LEU A 119 2.38 -7.01 -10.97
CA LEU A 119 2.99 -6.96 -9.63
C LEU A 119 2.74 -5.61 -8.96
N MET A 120 3.01 -4.51 -9.68
CA MET A 120 2.76 -3.17 -9.16
C MET A 120 1.28 -2.95 -8.86
N LEU A 121 0.42 -3.36 -9.78
CA LEU A 121 -1.03 -3.15 -9.64
C LEU A 121 -1.58 -3.94 -8.45
N THR A 122 -1.18 -5.19 -8.26
CA THR A 122 -1.66 -6.02 -7.14
C THR A 122 -1.29 -5.45 -5.78
N VAL A 123 -0.02 -5.09 -5.58
CA VAL A 123 0.46 -4.58 -4.29
C VAL A 123 -0.15 -3.22 -3.99
N LEU A 124 -0.19 -2.35 -4.99
CA LEU A 124 -0.73 -1.02 -4.80
C LEU A 124 -2.23 -1.07 -4.54
N VAL A 125 -2.98 -1.81 -5.35
CA VAL A 125 -4.43 -1.96 -5.18
C VAL A 125 -4.76 -2.62 -3.85
N ALA A 126 -4.01 -3.65 -3.43
CA ALA A 126 -4.17 -4.26 -2.11
C ALA A 126 -3.93 -3.24 -1.00
N THR A 127 -2.86 -2.44 -1.10
CA THR A 127 -2.55 -1.45 -0.08
C THR A 127 -3.60 -0.34 -0.04
N LEU A 128 -4.08 0.12 -1.19
CA LEU A 128 -5.12 1.15 -1.28
C LEU A 128 -6.45 0.65 -0.71
N GLY A 129 -6.86 -0.58 -1.05
CA GLY A 129 -8.09 -1.19 -0.52
C GLY A 129 -8.07 -1.36 1.01
N ILE A 130 -6.89 -1.57 1.59
CA ILE A 130 -6.73 -1.76 3.04
C ILE A 130 -6.56 -0.44 3.79
N THR A 131 -5.82 0.51 3.23
CA THR A 131 -5.35 1.69 3.99
C THR A 131 -6.11 2.98 3.72
N GLN A 132 -6.69 3.15 2.53
CA GLN A 132 -7.30 4.42 2.11
C GLN A 132 -8.82 4.33 2.05
N ARG A 133 -9.47 5.49 1.92
CA ARG A 133 -10.85 5.56 1.43
C ARG A 133 -10.88 5.06 -0.02
N ALA A 134 -11.95 4.36 -0.39
CA ALA A 134 -12.12 3.81 -1.73
C ALA A 134 -11.91 4.87 -2.82
N LEU A 135 -12.39 6.10 -2.60
CA LEU A 135 -12.24 7.22 -3.53
C LEU A 135 -10.78 7.58 -3.82
N THR A 136 -9.93 7.65 -2.79
CA THR A 136 -8.50 7.92 -2.97
C THR A 136 -7.83 6.79 -3.75
N GLY A 137 -8.19 5.54 -3.44
CA GLY A 137 -7.70 4.38 -4.18
C GLY A 137 -8.06 4.44 -5.66
N LEU A 138 -9.31 4.78 -5.96
CA LEU A 138 -9.83 4.89 -7.31
C LEU A 138 -9.13 5.99 -8.12
N TRP A 139 -8.88 7.16 -7.53
CA TRP A 139 -8.10 8.22 -8.19
C TRP A 139 -6.66 7.84 -8.46
N VAL A 140 -6.01 7.13 -7.54
CA VAL A 140 -4.64 6.63 -7.75
C VAL A 140 -4.62 5.64 -8.92
N ILE A 141 -5.61 4.74 -9.01
CA ILE A 141 -5.74 3.81 -10.14
C ILE A 141 -5.99 4.57 -11.45
N ALA A 142 -6.90 5.55 -11.45
CA ALA A 142 -7.17 6.37 -12.62
C ALA A 142 -5.89 7.08 -13.12
N GLY A 143 -5.13 7.69 -12.20
CA GLY A 143 -3.86 8.34 -12.52
C GLY A 143 -2.81 7.36 -13.05
N LEU A 144 -2.74 6.15 -12.50
CA LEU A 144 -1.83 5.11 -12.99
C LEU A 144 -2.23 4.58 -14.36
N LEU A 145 -3.51 4.34 -14.59
CA LEU A 145 -4.00 3.91 -15.91
C LEU A 145 -3.70 4.97 -16.96
N LEU A 146 -3.89 6.24 -16.63
CA LEU A 146 -3.51 7.34 -17.51
C LEU A 146 -1.99 7.37 -17.75
N LEU A 147 -1.19 7.25 -16.69
CA LEU A 147 0.27 7.23 -16.83
C LEU A 147 0.73 6.07 -17.70
N VAL A 148 0.18 4.87 -17.50
CA VAL A 148 0.49 3.69 -18.33
C VAL A 148 0.05 3.92 -19.77
N ALA A 149 -1.16 4.44 -20.00
CA ALA A 149 -1.65 4.74 -21.34
C ALA A 149 -0.77 5.75 -22.09
N VAL A 150 -0.17 6.71 -21.37
CA VAL A 150 0.69 7.75 -21.95
C VAL A 150 2.14 7.29 -22.09
N ALA A 151 2.65 6.54 -21.12
CA ALA A 151 4.05 6.12 -21.06
C ALA A 151 4.34 4.82 -21.80
N THR A 152 3.31 4.08 -22.21
CA THR A 152 3.45 2.81 -22.91
C THR A 152 2.56 2.79 -24.16
N ASP A 153 3.03 2.15 -25.23
CA ASP A 153 2.22 1.90 -26.44
C ASP A 153 1.18 0.78 -26.24
N ILE A 154 0.86 0.43 -24.99
CA ILE A 154 -0.11 -0.61 -24.67
C ILE A 154 -1.51 -0.05 -24.96
N VAL A 155 -2.17 -0.63 -25.96
CA VAL A 155 -3.57 -0.33 -26.26
C VAL A 155 -4.45 -0.90 -25.16
N LEU A 156 -4.75 -0.08 -24.17
CA LEU A 156 -5.71 -0.41 -23.11
C LEU A 156 -7.14 -0.38 -23.67
N PRO A 157 -8.01 -1.31 -23.26
CA PRO A 157 -9.42 -1.28 -23.67
C PRO A 157 -10.06 0.07 -23.29
N THR A 158 -10.71 0.72 -24.27
CA THR A 158 -11.48 1.97 -24.09
C THR A 158 -12.40 1.99 -22.87
N PRO A 159 -13.15 0.90 -22.52
CA PRO A 159 -13.97 0.92 -21.32
C PRO A 159 -13.15 1.06 -20.03
N VAL A 160 -11.90 0.61 -19.99
CA VAL A 160 -11.03 0.72 -18.81
C VAL A 160 -10.44 2.13 -18.70
N THR A 161 -9.93 2.68 -19.81
CA THR A 161 -9.29 4.00 -19.83
C THR A 161 -10.28 5.14 -19.57
N ILE A 162 -11.51 5.02 -20.07
CA ILE A 162 -12.56 6.03 -19.86
C ILE A 162 -13.38 5.72 -18.60
N GLY A 163 -13.72 4.44 -18.37
CA GLY A 163 -14.61 4.06 -17.28
C GLY A 163 -14.04 4.36 -15.91
N VAL A 164 -12.76 4.08 -15.66
CA VAL A 164 -12.17 4.29 -14.33
C VAL A 164 -12.15 5.77 -13.93
N PRO A 165 -11.70 6.73 -14.78
CA PRO A 165 -11.82 8.16 -14.49
C PRO A 165 -13.26 8.64 -14.32
N VAL A 166 -14.19 8.16 -15.15
CA VAL A 166 -15.62 8.54 -15.06
C VAL A 166 -16.22 8.10 -13.73
N VAL A 167 -15.95 6.87 -13.29
CA VAL A 167 -16.41 6.38 -11.98
C VAL A 167 -15.76 7.20 -10.85
N ALA A 168 -14.49 7.55 -10.96
CA ALA A 168 -13.80 8.40 -9.97
C ALA A 168 -14.44 9.79 -9.86
N LEU A 169 -14.72 10.43 -10.99
CA LEU A 169 -15.39 11.73 -11.06
C LEU A 169 -16.81 11.66 -10.50
N ALA A 170 -17.61 10.68 -10.93
CA ALA A 170 -18.98 10.48 -10.47
C ALA A 170 -19.04 10.26 -8.95
N TRP A 171 -18.14 9.44 -8.41
CA TRP A 171 -18.04 9.20 -6.97
C TRP A 171 -17.63 10.46 -6.20
N THR A 172 -16.70 11.24 -6.74
CA THR A 172 -16.26 12.50 -6.12
C THR A 172 -17.40 13.52 -6.08
N ALA A 173 -18.15 13.65 -7.18
CA ALA A 173 -19.32 14.49 -7.25
C ALA A 173 -20.41 14.05 -6.27
N TRP A 174 -20.61 12.74 -6.12
CA TRP A 174 -21.53 12.18 -5.13
C TRP A 174 -21.13 12.51 -3.69
N GLU A 175 -19.87 12.27 -3.30
CA GLU A 175 -19.41 12.61 -1.94
C GLU A 175 -19.56 14.11 -1.66
N TRP A 176 -19.24 14.96 -2.63
CA TRP A 176 -19.42 16.40 -2.51
C TRP A 176 -20.89 16.79 -2.30
N LEU A 177 -21.80 16.16 -3.06
CA LEU A 177 -23.25 16.40 -2.93
C LEU A 177 -23.79 15.94 -1.58
N VAL A 178 -23.37 14.76 -1.11
CA VAL A 178 -23.71 14.23 0.23
C VAL A 178 -23.19 15.16 1.32
N HIS A 179 -21.98 15.69 1.17
CA HIS A 179 -21.42 16.65 2.11
C HIS A 179 -22.20 17.97 2.10
N ARG A 180 -22.74 18.43 0.97
CA ARG A 180 -23.61 19.62 0.97
C ARG A 180 -24.99 19.38 1.59
N ARG A 181 -25.54 18.16 1.48
CA ARG A 181 -26.88 17.81 2.00
C ARG A 181 -26.79 17.27 3.44
N HIS A 182 -26.55 18.16 4.40
CA HIS A 182 -26.30 17.82 5.82
C HIS A 182 -27.45 17.20 6.63
N GLY A 183 -28.61 16.87 6.04
CA GLY A 183 -29.81 16.48 6.80
C GLY A 183 -30.20 15.00 6.76
N ALA A 184 -29.67 14.21 5.84
CA ALA A 184 -30.21 12.87 5.56
C ALA A 184 -29.41 11.76 6.28
N PRO A 185 -29.97 11.07 7.30
CA PRO A 185 -29.27 9.94 7.94
C PRO A 185 -28.95 8.81 6.95
N TRP A 186 -29.78 8.63 5.92
CA TRP A 186 -29.58 7.61 4.89
C TRP A 186 -28.34 7.84 4.02
N SER A 187 -27.91 9.10 3.83
CA SER A 187 -26.75 9.42 2.97
C SER A 187 -25.43 8.97 3.58
N ARG A 188 -25.31 9.03 4.91
CA ARG A 188 -24.16 8.48 5.65
C ARG A 188 -24.08 6.97 5.52
N THR A 189 -25.22 6.28 5.65
CA THR A 189 -25.29 4.82 5.47
C THR A 189 -24.88 4.43 4.06
N ALA A 190 -25.39 5.12 3.04
CA ALA A 190 -25.00 4.88 1.64
C ALA A 190 -23.50 5.09 1.41
N ALA A 191 -22.90 6.16 1.95
CA ALA A 191 -21.47 6.42 1.82
C ALA A 191 -20.59 5.32 2.46
N ILE A 192 -20.99 4.80 3.63
CA ILE A 192 -20.28 3.69 4.29
C ILE A 192 -20.37 2.41 3.45
N TRP A 193 -21.55 2.09 2.92
CA TRP A 193 -21.75 0.93 2.06
C TRP A 193 -20.93 1.02 0.77
N LEU A 194 -20.96 2.18 0.13
CA LEU A 194 -20.17 2.49 -1.05
C LEU A 194 -18.66 2.33 -0.76
N ASP A 195 -18.13 2.90 0.32
CA ASP A 195 -16.72 2.72 0.69
C ASP A 195 -16.36 1.24 0.88
N ARG A 196 -17.24 0.44 1.51
CA ARG A 196 -17.03 -1.01 1.67
C ARG A 196 -17.01 -1.76 0.35
N ILE A 197 -17.96 -1.46 -0.55
CA ILE A 197 -18.03 -2.09 -1.88
C ILE A 197 -16.79 -1.73 -2.68
N GLY A 198 -16.40 -0.45 -2.69
CA GLY A 198 -15.19 0.01 -3.39
C GLY A 198 -13.94 -0.70 -2.87
N ARG A 199 -13.77 -0.83 -1.55
CA ARG A 199 -12.65 -1.60 -0.96
C ARG A 199 -12.70 -3.08 -1.33
N ALA A 200 -13.88 -3.70 -1.31
CA ALA A 200 -14.03 -5.10 -1.71
C ALA A 200 -13.64 -5.30 -3.18
N MET A 201 -14.05 -4.40 -4.08
CA MET A 201 -13.65 -4.43 -5.49
C MET A 201 -12.14 -4.27 -5.66
N LEU A 202 -11.51 -3.35 -4.93
CA LEU A 202 -10.04 -3.19 -4.94
C LEU A 202 -9.37 -4.49 -4.48
N LEU A 203 -9.80 -5.08 -3.38
CA LEU A 203 -9.24 -6.34 -2.89
C LEU A 203 -9.43 -7.51 -3.87
N LEU A 204 -10.59 -7.60 -4.52
CA LEU A 204 -10.84 -8.59 -5.56
C LEU A 204 -9.92 -8.38 -6.77
N LEU A 205 -9.72 -7.15 -7.20
CA LEU A 205 -8.81 -6.81 -8.29
C LEU A 205 -7.35 -7.17 -7.94
N ALA A 206 -6.93 -6.91 -6.70
CA ALA A 206 -5.61 -7.31 -6.21
C ALA A 206 -5.46 -8.84 -6.13
N ALA A 207 -6.48 -9.55 -5.66
CA ALA A 207 -6.48 -11.02 -5.64
C ALA A 207 -6.43 -11.60 -7.06
N TYR A 208 -7.16 -10.99 -8.00
CA TYR A 208 -7.13 -11.38 -9.41
C TYR A 208 -5.74 -11.21 -10.01
N GLY A 209 -5.09 -10.06 -9.84
CA GLY A 209 -3.74 -9.89 -10.37
C GLY A 209 -2.71 -10.81 -9.70
N LEU A 210 -2.90 -11.15 -8.42
CA LEU A 210 -2.03 -12.11 -7.72
C LEU A 210 -2.21 -13.51 -8.33
N TRP A 211 -3.45 -13.89 -8.61
CA TRP A 211 -3.79 -15.12 -9.29
C TRP A 211 -3.16 -15.21 -10.69
N THR A 212 -3.23 -14.13 -11.49
CA THR A 212 -2.64 -14.14 -12.85
C THR A 212 -1.13 -14.36 -12.80
N VAL A 213 -0.42 -13.68 -11.90
CA VAL A 213 1.04 -13.88 -11.75
C VAL A 213 1.35 -15.29 -11.26
N ALA A 214 0.59 -15.81 -10.31
CA ALA A 214 0.77 -17.18 -9.83
C ALA A 214 0.53 -18.20 -10.96
N ALA A 215 -0.50 -18.01 -11.78
CA ALA A 215 -0.80 -18.86 -12.92
C ALA A 215 0.32 -18.84 -13.97
N GLU A 216 0.88 -17.67 -14.29
CA GLU A 216 2.02 -17.54 -15.19
C GLU A 216 3.27 -18.26 -14.67
N ILE A 217 3.59 -18.10 -13.37
CA ILE A 217 4.71 -18.80 -12.74
C ILE A 217 4.51 -20.33 -12.82
N MET A 218 3.30 -20.81 -12.52
CA MET A 218 2.96 -22.23 -12.56
C MET A 218 2.99 -22.80 -13.99
N ALA A 219 2.62 -22.01 -14.99
CA ALA A 219 2.70 -22.41 -16.39
C ALA A 219 4.17 -22.55 -16.85
N GLY A 220 5.06 -21.67 -16.38
CA GLY A 220 6.48 -21.73 -16.71
C GLY A 220 7.28 -22.79 -15.94
N LYS A 221 6.78 -23.27 -14.79
CA LYS A 221 7.49 -24.21 -13.91
C LYS A 221 6.54 -25.29 -13.37
N PRO A 222 6.63 -26.54 -13.84
CA PRO A 222 5.71 -27.59 -13.39
C PRO A 222 5.97 -28.03 -11.94
N GLY A 223 4.89 -28.45 -11.26
CA GLY A 223 4.95 -29.13 -9.97
C GLY A 223 5.43 -28.28 -8.80
N LEU A 224 6.30 -28.86 -7.96
CA LEU A 224 6.72 -28.27 -6.68
C LEU A 224 7.58 -27.01 -6.85
N LEU A 225 8.33 -26.89 -7.94
CA LEU A 225 9.14 -25.71 -8.23
C LEU A 225 8.29 -24.45 -8.50
N GLY A 226 7.16 -24.60 -9.21
CA GLY A 226 6.20 -23.52 -9.41
C GLY A 226 5.61 -23.05 -8.08
N VAL A 227 5.17 -24.00 -7.23
CA VAL A 227 4.61 -23.69 -5.91
C VAL A 227 5.62 -22.96 -5.02
N LEU A 228 6.88 -23.43 -4.97
CA LEU A 228 7.94 -22.75 -4.22
C LEU A 228 8.22 -21.35 -4.76
N ALA A 229 8.20 -21.16 -6.09
CA ALA A 229 8.38 -19.85 -6.70
C ALA A 229 7.24 -18.89 -6.34
N VAL A 230 5.99 -19.35 -6.32
CA VAL A 230 4.83 -18.56 -5.85
C VAL A 230 4.95 -18.22 -4.36
N CYS A 231 5.33 -19.17 -3.51
CA CYS A 231 5.56 -18.91 -2.08
C CYS A 231 6.66 -17.86 -1.85
N PHE A 232 7.77 -17.98 -2.57
CA PHE A 232 8.87 -17.01 -2.49
C PHE A 232 8.43 -15.63 -3.00
N TYR A 233 7.65 -15.59 -4.09
CA TYR A 233 7.05 -14.38 -4.61
C TYR A 233 6.16 -13.68 -3.56
N LEU A 234 5.27 -14.42 -2.89
CA LEU A 234 4.45 -13.88 -1.79
C LEU A 234 5.31 -13.34 -0.63
N LEU A 235 6.39 -14.04 -0.29
CA LEU A 235 7.34 -13.60 0.74
C LEU A 235 8.04 -12.29 0.35
N LEU A 236 8.37 -12.14 -0.93
CA LEU A 236 8.99 -10.92 -1.48
C LEU A 236 8.01 -9.74 -1.54
N LEU A 237 6.73 -10.00 -1.79
CA LEU A 237 5.66 -9.00 -1.81
C LEU A 237 5.35 -8.45 -0.42
N TYR A 238 5.44 -9.28 0.62
CA TYR A 238 5.08 -8.91 1.99
C TYR A 238 5.78 -7.63 2.51
N PRO A 239 7.11 -7.48 2.46
CA PRO A 239 7.80 -6.27 2.92
C PRO A 239 7.42 -5.03 2.11
N LEU A 240 7.15 -5.19 0.81
CA LEU A 240 6.74 -4.10 -0.09
C LEU A 240 5.34 -3.60 0.28
N TYR A 241 4.42 -4.54 0.52
CA TYR A 241 3.09 -4.26 1.06
C TYR A 241 3.17 -3.59 2.43
N LEU A 242 4.04 -4.07 3.33
CA LEU A 242 4.23 -3.48 4.65
C LEU A 242 4.76 -2.04 4.54
N ALA A 243 5.74 -1.79 3.68
CA ALA A 243 6.31 -0.48 3.42
C ALA A 243 5.25 0.51 2.91
N LEU A 244 4.48 0.12 1.88
CA LEU A 244 3.38 0.93 1.37
C LEU A 244 2.30 1.16 2.44
N ARG A 245 1.95 0.13 3.22
CA ARG A 245 0.99 0.27 4.32
C ARG A 245 1.47 1.29 5.34
N VAL A 246 2.75 1.24 5.71
CA VAL A 246 3.35 2.18 6.67
C VAL A 246 3.38 3.60 6.09
N GLY A 247 3.79 3.77 4.84
CA GLY A 247 3.87 5.07 4.17
C GLY A 247 2.49 5.71 3.99
N LEU A 248 1.48 4.93 3.59
CA LEU A 248 0.15 5.42 3.25
C LEU A 248 -0.79 5.52 4.46
N ALA A 249 -0.56 4.75 5.53
CA ALA A 249 -1.50 4.68 6.66
C ALA A 249 -1.88 6.07 7.20
N PRO A 250 -3.19 6.38 7.26
CA PRO A 250 -3.68 7.67 7.73
C PRO A 250 -3.22 7.94 9.15
N ARG A 251 -3.09 9.23 9.48
CA ARG A 251 -2.82 9.65 10.84
C ARG A 251 -4.00 9.21 11.71
N ALA A 252 -3.73 8.52 12.83
CA ALA A 252 -4.75 8.28 13.83
C ALA A 252 -5.26 9.64 14.34
N PRO A 253 -6.58 9.86 14.45
CA PRO A 253 -7.09 11.07 15.08
C PRO A 253 -6.41 11.21 16.45
N ALA A 254 -5.89 12.41 16.74
CA ALA A 254 -5.30 12.67 18.04
C ALA A 254 -6.36 12.28 19.09
N PRO A 255 -6.03 11.49 20.12
CA PRO A 255 -6.98 11.21 21.17
C PRO A 255 -7.50 12.56 21.63
N LEU A 256 -8.82 12.74 21.57
CA LEU A 256 -9.48 13.93 22.09
C LEU A 256 -8.91 14.09 23.49
N ARG A 257 -8.07 15.11 23.67
CA ARG A 257 -7.44 15.37 24.95
C ARG A 257 -8.62 15.53 25.89
N ALA A 258 -8.85 14.53 26.74
CA ALA A 258 -9.98 14.53 27.64
C ALA A 258 -9.94 15.91 28.29
N ALA A 259 -11.05 16.67 28.15
CA ALA A 259 -11.10 17.98 28.74
C ALA A 259 -10.62 17.80 30.18
N PRO A 260 -9.64 18.60 30.65
CA PRO A 260 -9.14 18.45 32.01
C PRO A 260 -10.39 18.40 32.89
N PRO A 261 -10.53 17.38 33.77
CA PRO A 261 -11.74 17.21 34.57
C PRO A 261 -12.03 18.57 35.15
N SER A 262 -13.09 19.21 34.64
CA SER A 262 -13.41 20.59 34.95
C SER A 262 -13.42 20.64 36.45
N ALA A 263 -12.45 21.34 37.03
CA ALA A 263 -12.25 21.42 38.47
C ALA A 263 -13.64 21.64 39.03
N MET A 264 -14.18 20.63 39.71
CA MET A 264 -15.48 20.73 40.35
C MET A 264 -15.35 21.98 41.20
N ALA A 265 -16.01 23.05 40.76
CA ALA A 265 -16.07 24.27 41.51
C ALA A 265 -16.70 23.85 42.83
N VAL A 266 -15.86 23.78 43.86
CA VAL A 266 -16.29 23.60 45.24
C VAL A 266 -17.07 24.86 45.55
N VAL A 267 -18.38 24.79 45.33
CA VAL A 267 -19.34 25.78 45.80
C VAL A 267 -19.46 25.55 47.30
N THR A 268 -18.55 26.14 48.06
CA THR A 268 -18.76 26.35 49.50
C THR A 268 -19.92 27.34 49.65
N ARG A 269 -21.02 26.86 50.22
CA ARG A 269 -22.08 27.71 50.78
C ARG A 269 -21.69 28.20 52.15
#